data_AF-A0A7S9LT70-F1
#
_entry.id   AF-A0A7S9LT70-F1
#
_cell.length_a   1.000
_cell.length_b   1.000
_cell.length_c   1.000
_cell.angle_alpha   90.00
_cell.angle_beta   90.00
_cell.angle_gamma   90.00
#
_symmetry.space_group_name_H-M   'P 1'
#
loop_
_entity.id
_entity.type
_entity.pdbx_description
1 polymer ?
#
loop_
_entity_poly.entity_id
_entity_poly.type
_entity_poly.pdbx_seq_one_letter_code
_entity_poly.pdbx_strand_id
1 'polypeptide(L)'
;MPDYEHLLTEMQDHFGLSHMSYYWVCPPPGSRSENILFTTYPKDWIEHYFERNYGESDPVLRFARQTLLPFGWDDLRSETALSRSFFEEAEDFGVGHTGLSVPVWGRFGESALFSVTAEWSKTDWEGFLDGHLADLSHAALLLHDSVMSNITAKQDGATKALSVREVEVLEWAARGKTAWETAQILGLSEKTVYFYLRRATSKLGVSSKTQAVARAAVSRVIQL
;
A
#
# COMPACT_ATOMS: atom_id res chain seq x y z
N MET A 1 -2.37 -19.28 -3.99
CA MET A 1 -2.50 -17.99 -3.28
C MET A 1 -3.77 -18.14 -2.48
N PRO A 2 -3.80 -17.80 -1.18
CA PRO A 2 -5.01 -17.94 -0.38
C PRO A 2 -6.18 -17.22 -1.05
N ASP A 3 -7.39 -17.76 -0.85
CA ASP A 3 -8.61 -17.14 -1.33
C ASP A 3 -8.99 -16.00 -0.39
N TYR A 4 -8.46 -14.80 -0.68
CA TYR A 4 -8.69 -13.63 0.13
C TYR A 4 -10.09 -13.05 -0.06
N GLU A 5 -10.76 -13.29 -1.18
CA GLU A 5 -12.15 -12.87 -1.38
C GLU A 5 -13.09 -13.70 -0.51
N HIS A 6 -12.84 -15.00 -0.38
CA HIS A 6 -13.57 -15.84 0.56
C HIS A 6 -13.35 -15.39 2.01
N LEU A 7 -12.11 -15.10 2.42
CA LEU A 7 -11.81 -14.58 3.76
C LEU A 7 -12.54 -13.25 4.05
N LEU A 8 -12.53 -12.32 3.09
CA LEU A 8 -13.28 -11.06 3.22
C LEU A 8 -14.79 -11.31 3.35
N THR A 9 -15.32 -12.32 2.67
CA THR A 9 -16.74 -12.70 2.78
C THR A 9 -17.05 -13.25 4.18
N GLU A 10 -16.22 -14.14 4.73
CA GLU A 10 -16.41 -14.64 6.11
C GLU A 10 -16.33 -13.52 7.15
N MET A 11 -15.40 -12.57 6.98
CA MET A 11 -15.28 -11.41 7.85
C MET A 11 -16.50 -10.49 7.72
N GLN A 12 -16.98 -10.27 6.49
CA GLN A 12 -18.17 -9.47 6.21
C GLN A 12 -19.37 -10.03 6.98
N ASP A 13 -19.60 -11.34 6.89
CA ASP A 13 -20.68 -12.02 7.59
C ASP A 13 -20.51 -11.97 9.12
N HIS A 14 -19.29 -12.10 9.61
CA HIS A 14 -18.98 -12.05 11.05
C HIS A 14 -19.31 -10.69 11.68
N PHE A 15 -18.95 -9.60 10.99
CA PHE A 15 -19.19 -8.23 11.48
C PHE A 15 -20.55 -7.67 11.05
N GLY A 16 -21.28 -8.36 10.16
CA GLY A 16 -22.56 -7.91 9.61
C GLY A 16 -22.43 -6.71 8.66
N LEU A 17 -21.26 -6.54 8.02
CA LEU A 17 -20.97 -5.42 7.12
C LEU A 17 -21.61 -5.64 5.73
N SER A 18 -21.82 -4.57 4.98
CA SER A 18 -22.33 -4.67 3.60
C SER A 18 -21.24 -5.16 2.66
N HIS A 19 -20.05 -4.56 2.71
CA HIS A 19 -18.92 -4.96 1.89
C HIS A 19 -17.57 -4.73 2.57
N MET A 20 -16.57 -5.44 2.08
CA MET A 20 -15.18 -5.30 2.47
C MET A 20 -14.28 -5.32 1.24
N SER A 21 -13.23 -4.51 1.26
CA SER A 21 -12.24 -4.46 0.19
C SER A 21 -10.83 -4.32 0.73
N TYR A 22 -9.89 -4.92 0.02
CA TYR A 22 -8.47 -4.73 0.18
C TYR A 22 -7.87 -4.40 -1.18
N TYR A 23 -7.27 -3.22 -1.28
CA TYR A 23 -6.68 -2.72 -2.52
C TYR A 23 -5.23 -2.28 -2.30
N TRP A 24 -4.36 -2.61 -3.25
CA TRP A 24 -2.99 -2.08 -3.26
C TRP A 24 -2.94 -0.66 -3.81
N VAL A 25 -2.58 0.28 -2.95
CA VAL A 25 -2.43 1.70 -3.31
C VAL A 25 -1.06 1.95 -3.95
N CYS A 26 -0.01 1.33 -3.40
CA CYS A 26 1.34 1.36 -3.95
C CYS A 26 1.89 -0.07 -3.90
N PRO A 27 2.09 -0.75 -5.04
CA PRO A 27 2.58 -2.12 -5.03
C PRO A 27 4.05 -2.20 -4.57
N PRO A 28 4.51 -3.36 -4.09
CA PRO A 28 5.91 -3.55 -3.75
C PRO A 28 6.80 -3.36 -4.98
N PRO A 29 7.99 -2.75 -4.82
CA PRO A 29 8.91 -2.51 -5.94
C PRO A 29 9.24 -3.80 -6.70
N GLY A 30 9.05 -3.79 -8.03
CA GLY A 30 9.32 -4.96 -8.88
C GLY A 30 8.19 -5.98 -8.97
N SER A 31 7.02 -5.71 -8.38
CA SER A 31 5.80 -6.48 -8.66
C SER A 31 5.47 -6.45 -10.15
N ARG A 32 5.08 -7.59 -10.72
CA ARG A 32 4.51 -7.70 -12.08
C ARG A 32 3.01 -7.42 -12.12
N SER A 33 2.35 -7.49 -10.97
CA SER A 33 0.93 -7.21 -10.83
C SER A 33 0.80 -5.82 -10.23
N GLU A 34 0.33 -4.87 -11.05
CA GLU A 34 0.22 -3.47 -10.66
C GLU A 34 -1.00 -3.22 -9.77
N ASN A 35 -2.03 -4.07 -9.84
CA ASN A 35 -3.28 -3.91 -9.08
C ASN A 35 -3.69 -5.23 -8.44
N ILE A 36 -3.54 -5.36 -7.11
CA ILE A 36 -4.22 -6.40 -6.34
C ILE A 36 -5.46 -5.77 -5.71
N LEU A 37 -6.61 -6.34 -6.05
CA LEU A 37 -7.90 -6.03 -5.46
C LEU A 37 -8.51 -7.35 -5.00
N PHE A 38 -8.90 -7.41 -3.73
CA PHE A 38 -9.84 -8.39 -3.21
C PHE A 38 -11.02 -7.60 -2.68
N THR A 39 -12.22 -7.92 -3.12
CA THR A 39 -13.39 -7.14 -2.71
C THR A 39 -14.65 -7.97 -2.77
N THR A 40 -15.59 -7.64 -1.90
CA THR A 40 -16.96 -8.15 -1.96
C THR A 40 -17.92 -7.14 -2.62
N TYR A 41 -17.42 -6.02 -3.16
CA TYR A 41 -18.25 -5.03 -3.85
C TYR A 41 -19.04 -5.66 -5.02
N PRO A 42 -20.21 -5.09 -5.34
CA PRO A 42 -20.99 -5.52 -6.51
C PRO A 42 -20.16 -5.42 -7.79
N LYS A 43 -20.29 -6.41 -8.67
CA LYS A 43 -19.52 -6.44 -9.93
C LYS A 43 -19.78 -5.22 -10.80
N ASP A 44 -21.04 -4.79 -10.86
CA ASP A 44 -21.47 -3.61 -11.62
C ASP A 44 -20.77 -2.33 -11.13
N TRP A 45 -20.53 -2.21 -9.81
CA TRP A 45 -19.70 -1.12 -9.27
C TRP A 45 -18.25 -1.21 -9.73
N ILE A 46 -17.65 -2.40 -9.69
CA ILE A 46 -16.26 -2.61 -10.10
C ILE A 46 -16.09 -2.24 -11.59
N GLU A 47 -17.01 -2.67 -12.44
CA GLU A 47 -17.02 -2.35 -13.87
C GLU A 47 -17.15 -0.84 -14.10
N HIS A 48 -18.16 -0.20 -13.49
CA HIS A 48 -18.34 1.25 -13.55
C HIS A 48 -17.11 2.02 -13.04
N TYR A 49 -16.47 1.53 -11.98
CA TYR A 49 -15.28 2.14 -11.38
C TYR A 49 -14.10 2.18 -12.36
N PHE A 50 -13.90 1.10 -13.12
CA PHE A 50 -12.88 1.05 -14.17
C PHE A 50 -13.25 1.90 -15.39
N GLU A 51 -14.52 1.86 -15.83
CA GLU A 51 -15.00 2.66 -16.97
C GLU A 51 -14.86 4.16 -16.74
N ARG A 52 -15.14 4.62 -15.50
CA ARG A 52 -14.98 6.01 -15.08
C ARG A 52 -13.53 6.39 -14.74
N ASN A 53 -12.61 5.43 -14.73
CA ASN A 53 -11.22 5.59 -14.34
C ASN A 53 -11.07 6.23 -12.95
N TYR A 54 -11.88 5.79 -11.97
CA TYR A 54 -11.86 6.37 -10.62
C TYR A 54 -10.56 6.13 -9.86
N GLY A 55 -9.68 5.23 -10.31
CA GLY A 55 -8.37 5.01 -9.67
C GLY A 55 -7.52 6.28 -9.46
N GLU A 56 -7.68 7.29 -10.33
CA GLU A 56 -6.98 8.58 -10.23
C GLU A 56 -7.74 9.66 -9.45
N SER A 57 -9.07 9.54 -9.35
CA SER A 57 -9.95 10.56 -8.81
C SER A 57 -10.70 10.15 -7.54
N ASP A 58 -10.55 8.90 -7.10
CA ASP A 58 -11.16 8.37 -5.89
C ASP A 58 -10.70 9.17 -4.66
N PRO A 59 -11.63 9.85 -3.96
CA PRO A 59 -11.29 10.65 -2.78
C PRO A 59 -10.72 9.81 -1.63
N VAL A 60 -11.14 8.55 -1.49
CA VAL A 60 -10.66 7.60 -0.49
C VAL A 60 -9.21 7.24 -0.76
N LEU A 61 -8.86 6.88 -2.01
CA LEU A 61 -7.47 6.58 -2.39
C LEU A 61 -6.56 7.80 -2.25
N ARG A 62 -7.04 8.99 -2.65
CA ARG A 62 -6.31 10.24 -2.49
C ARG A 62 -6.00 10.52 -1.02
N PHE A 63 -7.00 10.39 -0.14
CA PHE A 63 -6.83 10.66 1.29
C PHE A 63 -5.94 9.61 1.96
N ALA A 64 -6.12 8.33 1.62
CA ALA A 64 -5.30 7.22 2.14
C ALA A 64 -3.79 7.41 1.91
N ARG A 65 -3.39 8.05 0.81
CA ARG A 65 -1.98 8.38 0.52
C ARG A 65 -1.38 9.42 1.47
N GLN A 66 -2.20 10.12 2.25
CA GLN A 66 -1.81 11.26 3.09
C GLN A 66 -2.01 11.00 4.58
N THR A 67 -2.55 9.85 4.98
CA THR A 67 -2.83 9.51 6.38
C THR A 67 -2.20 8.18 6.80
N LEU A 68 -1.98 8.05 8.11
CA LEU A 68 -1.57 6.82 8.78
C LEU A 68 -2.69 6.19 9.61
N LEU A 69 -3.78 6.93 9.83
CA LEU A 69 -4.85 6.54 10.73
C LEU A 69 -6.09 6.09 9.94
N PRO A 70 -6.91 5.18 10.50
CA PRO A 70 -8.24 4.91 10.00
C PRO A 70 -9.04 6.21 9.83
N PHE A 71 -9.86 6.28 8.78
CA PHE A 71 -10.69 7.44 8.50
C PHE A 71 -12.05 7.03 7.94
N GLY A 72 -13.08 7.80 8.28
CA GLY A 72 -14.45 7.61 7.81
C GLY A 72 -14.69 8.27 6.45
N TRP A 73 -15.63 7.73 5.68
CA TRP A 73 -15.98 8.27 4.37
C TRP A 73 -16.87 9.52 4.45
N ASP A 74 -17.58 9.72 5.57
CA ASP A 74 -18.46 10.87 5.81
C ASP A 74 -17.72 12.21 5.65
N ASP A 75 -16.50 12.28 6.18
CA ASP A 75 -15.66 13.49 6.10
C ASP A 75 -15.32 13.81 4.63
N LEU A 76 -15.01 12.78 3.84
CA LEU A 76 -14.63 12.91 2.43
C LEU A 76 -15.79 13.25 1.50
N ARG A 77 -17.00 12.74 1.81
CA ARG A 77 -18.20 12.92 1.00
C ARG A 77 -18.56 14.39 0.81
N SER A 78 -18.28 15.22 1.83
CA SER A 78 -18.63 16.63 1.83
C SER A 78 -17.55 17.57 1.29
N GLU A 79 -16.35 17.07 0.97
CA GLU A 79 -15.21 17.92 0.60
C GLU A 79 -15.38 18.66 -0.72
N THR A 80 -15.83 17.96 -1.77
CA THR A 80 -15.96 18.52 -3.13
C THR A 80 -17.20 17.98 -3.84
N ALA A 81 -17.65 18.69 -4.88
CA ALA A 81 -18.75 18.22 -5.73
C ALA A 81 -18.43 16.89 -6.43
N LEU A 82 -17.17 16.68 -6.82
CA LEU A 82 -16.72 15.42 -7.43
C LEU A 82 -16.72 14.27 -6.41
N SER A 83 -16.26 14.52 -5.19
CA SER A 83 -16.31 13.54 -4.10
C SER A 83 -17.76 13.14 -3.81
N ARG A 84 -18.67 14.12 -3.75
CA ARG A 84 -20.08 13.85 -3.54
C ARG A 84 -20.68 12.95 -4.63
N SER A 85 -20.46 13.30 -5.90
CA SER A 85 -20.90 12.48 -7.04
C SER A 85 -20.35 11.06 -6.99
N PHE A 86 -19.07 10.89 -6.63
CA PHE A 86 -18.45 9.57 -6.49
C PHE A 86 -19.15 8.70 -5.44
N PHE A 87 -19.44 9.24 -4.26
CA PHE A 87 -20.10 8.48 -3.20
C PHE A 87 -21.61 8.29 -3.45
N GLU A 88 -22.28 9.23 -4.12
CA GLU A 88 -23.67 9.05 -4.59
C GLU A 88 -23.74 7.90 -5.61
N GLU A 89 -22.83 7.85 -6.58
CA GLU A 89 -22.73 6.73 -7.52
C GLU A 89 -22.42 5.42 -6.79
N ALA A 90 -21.44 5.41 -5.87
CA ALA A 90 -21.12 4.20 -5.09
C ALA A 90 -22.35 3.64 -4.33
N GLU A 91 -23.14 4.54 -3.75
CA GLU A 91 -24.37 4.20 -3.04
C GLU A 91 -25.45 3.67 -3.97
N ASP A 92 -25.66 4.28 -5.14
CA ASP A 92 -26.60 3.81 -6.16
C ASP A 92 -26.28 2.38 -6.65
N PHE A 93 -25.00 2.01 -6.67
CA PHE A 93 -24.55 0.66 -7.00
C PHE A 93 -24.52 -0.30 -5.79
N GLY A 94 -24.94 0.15 -4.60
CA GLY A 94 -25.06 -0.69 -3.40
C GLY A 94 -23.74 -0.89 -2.63
N VAL A 95 -22.72 -0.06 -2.84
CA VAL A 95 -21.46 -0.13 -2.07
C VAL A 95 -21.67 0.19 -0.59
N GLY A 96 -22.72 0.95 -0.27
CA GLY A 96 -23.08 1.35 1.08
C GLY A 96 -22.91 2.85 1.32
N HIS A 97 -23.73 3.39 2.22
CA HIS A 97 -23.75 4.82 2.55
C HIS A 97 -22.61 5.21 3.52
N THR A 98 -22.25 4.33 4.45
CA THR A 98 -21.18 4.56 5.43
C THR A 98 -19.97 3.69 5.16
N GLY A 99 -18.77 4.18 5.48
CA GLY A 99 -17.56 3.41 5.32
C GLY A 99 -16.38 3.90 6.16
N LEU A 100 -15.46 2.99 6.42
CA LEU A 100 -14.18 3.21 7.10
C LEU A 100 -13.09 2.63 6.22
N SER A 101 -12.00 3.38 6.08
CA SER A 101 -10.79 2.88 5.43
C SER A 101 -9.60 2.94 6.38
N VAL A 102 -8.84 1.85 6.42
CA VAL A 102 -7.61 1.68 7.20
C VAL A 102 -6.43 1.61 6.22
N PRO A 103 -5.57 2.64 6.16
CA PRO A 103 -4.35 2.57 5.38
C PRO A 103 -3.34 1.63 6.07
N VAL A 104 -2.71 0.76 5.29
CA VAL A 104 -1.64 -0.13 5.77
C VAL A 104 -0.37 0.14 4.98
N TRP A 105 0.68 0.53 5.70
CA TRP A 105 2.01 0.78 5.13
C TRP A 105 2.92 -0.40 5.40
N GLY A 106 3.41 -1.01 4.32
CA GLY A 106 4.26 -2.19 4.37
C GLY A 106 5.73 -1.87 4.57
N ARG A 107 6.54 -2.93 4.69
CA ARG A 107 7.95 -2.82 5.11
C ARG A 107 8.88 -2.41 3.96
N PHE A 108 8.48 -2.68 2.71
CA PHE A 108 9.26 -2.39 1.51
C PHE A 108 8.78 -1.11 0.78
N GLY A 109 7.96 -0.30 1.46
CA GLY A 109 7.39 0.95 0.94
C GLY A 109 6.14 0.76 0.09
N GLU A 110 5.63 -0.47 0.00
CA GLU A 110 4.29 -0.78 -0.45
C GLU A 110 3.25 -0.18 0.50
N SER A 111 2.06 0.07 -0.01
CA SER A 111 0.89 0.41 0.79
C SER A 111 -0.37 -0.23 0.24
N ALA A 112 -1.28 -0.53 1.15
CA ALA A 112 -2.59 -1.06 0.87
C ALA A 112 -3.65 -0.24 1.60
N LEU A 113 -4.89 -0.40 1.15
CA LEU A 113 -6.05 0.18 1.76
C LEU A 113 -7.04 -0.94 2.02
N PHE A 114 -7.41 -1.10 3.28
CA PHE A 114 -8.51 -1.98 3.69
C PHE A 114 -9.73 -1.11 3.97
N SER A 115 -10.84 -1.35 3.29
CA SER A 115 -12.06 -0.59 3.50
C SER A 115 -13.23 -1.49 3.83
N VAL A 116 -14.09 -1.01 4.71
CA VAL A 116 -15.34 -1.66 5.09
C VAL A 116 -16.48 -0.69 4.92
N THR A 117 -17.63 -1.20 4.49
CA THR A 117 -18.83 -0.39 4.29
C THR A 117 -20.04 -1.05 4.92
N ALA A 118 -21.02 -0.21 5.27
CA ALA A 118 -22.29 -0.66 5.78
C ALA A 118 -23.42 0.27 5.32
N GLU A 119 -24.62 -0.29 5.30
CA GLU A 119 -25.87 0.43 5.03
C GLU A 119 -26.64 0.65 6.33
N TRP A 120 -25.96 1.29 7.29
CA TRP A 120 -26.49 1.61 8.60
C TRP A 120 -26.71 3.10 8.77
N SER A 121 -27.54 3.46 9.74
CA SER A 121 -27.66 4.85 10.16
C SER A 121 -26.31 5.33 10.71
N LYS A 122 -26.04 6.64 10.62
CA LYS A 122 -24.81 7.22 11.15
C LYS A 122 -24.59 6.88 12.62
N THR A 123 -25.66 6.92 13.43
CA THR A 123 -25.60 6.59 14.86
C THR A 123 -25.22 5.13 15.11
N ASP A 124 -25.80 4.20 14.35
CA ASP A 124 -25.48 2.77 14.49
C ASP A 124 -24.05 2.47 14.01
N TRP A 125 -23.62 3.15 12.94
CA TRP A 125 -22.26 3.06 12.43
C TRP A 125 -21.22 3.55 13.44
N GLU A 126 -21.44 4.72 14.04
CA GLU A 126 -20.57 5.27 15.09
C GLU A 126 -20.51 4.34 16.31
N GLY A 127 -21.66 3.85 16.78
CA GLY A 127 -21.73 2.91 17.89
C GLY A 127 -21.04 1.56 17.60
N PHE A 128 -21.08 1.08 16.36
CA PHE A 128 -20.32 -0.09 15.93
C PHE A 128 -18.82 0.17 15.95
N LEU A 129 -18.37 1.30 15.42
CA LEU A 129 -16.95 1.67 15.37
C LEU A 129 -16.34 1.84 16.75
N ASP A 130 -17.08 2.37 17.73
CA ASP A 130 -16.64 2.47 19.12
C ASP A 130 -16.20 1.12 19.71
N GLY A 131 -16.82 0.03 19.27
CA GLY A 131 -16.49 -1.34 19.69
C GLY A 131 -15.45 -2.05 18.81
N HIS A 132 -15.40 -1.74 17.51
CA HIS A 132 -14.72 -2.59 16.52
C HIS A 132 -13.60 -1.90 15.75
N LEU A 133 -13.37 -0.60 15.93
CA LEU A 133 -12.31 0.12 15.20
C LEU A 133 -10.93 -0.52 15.38
N ALA A 134 -10.62 -0.95 16.61
CA ALA A 134 -9.36 -1.62 16.92
C ALA A 134 -9.24 -2.98 16.22
N ASP A 135 -10.31 -3.78 16.22
CA ASP A 135 -10.34 -5.10 15.59
C ASP A 135 -10.23 -5.01 14.07
N LEU A 136 -10.96 -4.08 13.45
CA LEU A 136 -10.88 -3.80 12.01
C LEU A 136 -9.48 -3.32 11.61
N SER A 137 -8.88 -2.44 12.41
CA SER A 137 -7.52 -1.96 12.18
C SER A 137 -6.49 -3.10 12.31
N HIS A 138 -6.67 -3.97 13.30
CA HIS A 138 -5.80 -5.13 13.49
C HIS A 138 -5.96 -6.15 12.35
N ALA A 139 -7.20 -6.41 11.92
CA ALA A 139 -7.48 -7.30 10.81
C ALA A 139 -6.88 -6.80 9.49
N ALA A 140 -6.90 -5.49 9.24
CA ALA A 140 -6.22 -4.88 8.09
C ALA A 140 -4.71 -5.19 8.09
N LEU A 141 -4.05 -5.09 9.24
CA LEU A 141 -2.62 -5.41 9.39
C LEU A 141 -2.33 -6.89 9.17
N LEU A 142 -3.13 -7.78 9.75
CA LEU A 142 -2.97 -9.24 9.58
C LEU A 142 -3.21 -9.67 8.14
N LEU A 143 -4.24 -9.13 7.49
CA LEU A 143 -4.54 -9.39 6.09
C LEU A 143 -3.37 -8.95 5.21
N HIS A 144 -2.87 -7.73 5.41
CA HIS A 144 -1.73 -7.22 4.66
C HIS A 144 -0.47 -8.10 4.85
N ASP A 145 -0.14 -8.47 6.09
CA ASP A 145 1.02 -9.34 6.38
C ASP A 145 0.87 -10.71 5.70
N SER A 146 -0.32 -11.31 5.72
CA SER A 146 -0.61 -12.55 5.02
C SER A 146 -0.45 -12.41 3.50
N VAL A 147 -1.02 -11.35 2.90
CA VAL A 147 -0.91 -11.07 1.47
C VAL A 147 0.57 -10.92 1.09
N MET A 148 1.32 -10.13 1.84
CA MET A 148 2.74 -9.88 1.58
C MET A 148 3.59 -11.13 1.78
N SER A 149 3.35 -11.93 2.83
CA SER A 149 4.07 -13.19 3.07
C SER A 149 3.88 -14.19 1.93
N ASN A 150 2.68 -14.28 1.37
CA ASN A 150 2.40 -15.18 0.25
C ASN A 150 3.00 -14.70 -1.08
N ILE A 151 3.19 -13.40 -1.24
CA ILE A 151 3.78 -12.81 -2.45
C ILE A 151 5.30 -12.85 -2.38
N THR A 152 5.89 -12.49 -1.24
CA THR A 152 7.34 -12.54 -1.00
C THR A 152 7.87 -13.96 -1.01
N ALA A 153 7.17 -14.93 -0.39
CA ALA A 153 7.55 -16.35 -0.48
C ALA A 153 7.58 -16.88 -1.93
N LYS A 154 6.77 -16.31 -2.84
CA LYS A 154 6.85 -16.59 -4.28
C LYS A 154 8.00 -15.86 -4.97
N GLN A 155 8.45 -14.72 -4.42
CA GLN A 155 9.57 -13.92 -4.92
C GLN A 155 10.93 -14.31 -4.35
N ASP A 156 11.01 -15.20 -3.34
CA ASP A 156 12.24 -15.72 -2.73
C ASP A 156 13.18 -16.46 -3.72
N GLY A 157 12.79 -16.62 -4.98
CA GLY A 157 13.68 -16.98 -6.08
C GLY A 157 14.44 -15.81 -6.73
N ALA A 158 14.11 -14.54 -6.46
CA ALA A 158 14.47 -13.42 -7.36
C ALA A 158 15.02 -12.13 -6.70
N THR A 159 14.79 -11.83 -5.43
CA THR A 159 15.35 -10.62 -4.79
C THR A 159 16.59 -10.95 -3.95
N LYS A 160 17.78 -10.89 -4.58
CA LYS A 160 19.05 -10.98 -3.84
C LYS A 160 19.17 -9.79 -2.90
N ALA A 161 19.09 -10.03 -1.60
CA ALA A 161 19.34 -9.03 -0.57
C ALA A 161 20.63 -8.23 -0.84
N LEU A 162 20.61 -6.93 -0.53
CA LEU A 162 21.80 -6.11 -0.58
C LEU A 162 22.80 -6.60 0.49
N SER A 163 24.08 -6.68 0.12
CA SER A 163 25.14 -6.96 1.07
C SER A 163 25.43 -5.75 1.96
N VAL A 164 26.01 -5.96 3.14
CA VAL A 164 26.42 -4.87 4.05
C VAL A 164 27.20 -3.77 3.33
N ARG A 165 28.15 -4.13 2.45
CA ARG A 165 28.94 -3.15 1.68
C ARG A 165 28.12 -2.40 0.63
N GLU A 166 27.12 -3.04 0.03
CA GLU A 166 26.21 -2.38 -0.92
C GLU A 166 25.31 -1.37 -0.17
N VAL A 167 24.85 -1.72 1.03
CA VAL A 167 24.09 -0.85 1.94
C VAL A 167 24.93 0.37 2.36
N GLU A 168 26.12 0.16 2.92
CA GLU A 168 27.03 1.24 3.35
C GLU A 168 27.31 2.25 2.22
N VAL A 169 27.59 1.75 1.01
CA VAL A 169 27.85 2.59 -0.16
C VAL A 169 26.61 3.39 -0.57
N LEU A 170 25.42 2.79 -0.53
CA LEU A 170 24.17 3.48 -0.81
C LEU A 170 23.82 4.53 0.25
N GLU A 171 24.09 4.26 1.54
CA GLU A 171 23.89 5.21 2.63
C GLU A 171 24.73 6.47 2.45
N TRP A 172 26.02 6.34 2.12
CA TRP A 172 26.86 7.50 1.83
C TRP A 172 26.42 8.22 0.56
N ALA A 173 26.01 7.49 -0.47
CA ALA A 173 25.42 8.09 -1.66
C ALA A 173 24.14 8.87 -1.36
N ALA A 174 23.32 8.40 -0.41
CA ALA A 174 22.10 9.05 0.03
C ALA A 174 22.37 10.35 0.80
N ARG A 175 23.48 10.40 1.54
CA ARG A 175 24.01 11.61 2.19
C ARG A 175 24.72 12.58 1.22
N GLY A 176 24.62 12.33 -0.08
CA GLY A 176 25.17 13.19 -1.13
C GLY A 176 26.65 12.99 -1.42
N LYS A 177 27.30 11.95 -0.86
CA LYS A 177 28.73 11.70 -1.09
C LYS A 177 29.02 11.22 -2.51
N THR A 178 30.14 11.71 -3.04
CA THR A 178 30.72 11.24 -4.30
C THR A 178 31.35 9.86 -4.11
N ALA A 179 31.56 9.13 -5.21
CA ALA A 179 32.22 7.82 -5.14
C ALA A 179 33.63 7.91 -4.53
N TRP A 180 34.34 9.01 -4.80
CA TRP A 180 35.64 9.30 -4.22
C TRP A 180 35.57 9.55 -2.71
N GLU A 181 34.68 10.41 -2.23
CA GLU A 181 34.51 10.64 -0.79
C GLU A 181 34.09 9.36 -0.06
N THR A 182 33.13 8.60 -0.61
CA THR A 182 32.71 7.31 -0.04
C THR A 182 33.88 6.32 0.03
N ALA A 183 34.76 6.31 -0.97
CA ALA A 183 35.95 5.48 -0.99
C ALA A 183 36.90 5.86 0.16
N GLN A 184 37.12 7.15 0.38
CA GLN A 184 37.93 7.63 1.51
C GLN A 184 37.32 7.24 2.86
N ILE A 185 36.00 7.39 3.02
CA ILE A 185 35.30 7.09 4.27
C ILE A 185 35.32 5.59 4.60
N LEU A 186 35.10 4.73 3.60
CA LEU A 186 34.99 3.27 3.80
C LEU A 186 36.35 2.53 3.69
N GLY A 187 37.44 3.24 3.40
CA GLY A 187 38.76 2.62 3.16
C GLY A 187 38.77 1.73 1.91
N LEU A 188 38.07 2.15 0.85
CA LEU A 188 37.94 1.43 -0.42
C LEU A 188 38.60 2.19 -1.57
N SER A 189 38.72 1.54 -2.73
CA SER A 189 39.01 2.27 -3.97
C SER A 189 37.73 2.83 -4.59
N GLU A 190 37.83 3.94 -5.32
CA GLU A 190 36.68 4.52 -6.03
C GLU A 190 36.05 3.51 -7.02
N LYS A 191 36.89 2.69 -7.68
CA LYS A 191 36.44 1.59 -8.54
C LYS A 191 35.61 0.54 -7.77
N THR A 192 35.99 0.24 -6.54
CA THR A 192 35.26 -0.69 -5.66
C THR A 192 33.91 -0.11 -5.26
N VAL A 193 33.83 1.20 -5.00
CA VAL A 193 32.56 1.89 -4.72
C VAL A 193 31.62 1.81 -5.93
N TYR A 194 32.11 2.09 -7.15
CA TYR A 194 31.31 1.92 -8.37
C TYR A 194 30.84 0.48 -8.59
N PHE A 195 31.67 -0.51 -8.24
CA PHE A 195 31.29 -1.92 -8.30
C PHE A 195 30.11 -2.25 -7.38
N TYR A 196 30.15 -1.78 -6.12
CA TYR A 196 29.04 -1.97 -5.18
C TYR A 196 27.78 -1.23 -5.63
N LEU A 197 27.90 0.01 -6.12
CA LEU A 197 26.77 0.75 -6.68
C LEU A 197 26.11 0.01 -7.85
N ARG A 198 26.90 -0.55 -8.77
CA ARG A 198 26.38 -1.30 -9.93
C ARG A 198 25.67 -2.59 -9.51
N ARG A 199 26.18 -3.28 -8.49
CA ARG A 199 25.49 -4.46 -7.94
C ARG A 199 24.20 -4.06 -7.25
N ALA A 200 24.23 -2.99 -6.47
CA ALA A 200 23.05 -2.49 -5.78
C ALA A 200 21.96 -2.06 -6.75
N THR A 201 22.29 -1.29 -7.80
CA THR A 201 21.32 -0.89 -8.84
C THR A 201 20.74 -2.11 -9.56
N SER A 202 21.57 -3.10 -9.90
CA SER A 202 21.11 -4.34 -10.52
C SER A 202 20.19 -5.15 -9.61
N LYS A 203 20.52 -5.31 -8.32
CA LYS A 203 19.69 -6.03 -7.34
C LYS A 203 18.37 -5.32 -7.07
N LEU A 204 18.39 -3.99 -7.06
CA LEU A 204 17.21 -3.15 -6.87
C LEU A 204 16.40 -2.98 -8.16
N GLY A 205 16.85 -3.48 -9.32
CA GLY A 205 16.12 -3.36 -10.59
C GLY A 205 15.99 -1.91 -11.08
N VAL A 206 17.02 -1.09 -10.89
CA VAL A 206 17.07 0.33 -11.31
C VAL A 206 18.31 0.62 -12.14
N SER A 207 18.31 1.74 -12.86
CA SER A 207 19.40 2.09 -13.78
C SER A 207 20.34 3.18 -13.27
N SER A 208 19.97 3.92 -12.21
CA SER A 208 20.78 5.02 -11.69
C SER A 208 21.04 4.96 -10.18
N LYS A 209 22.14 5.59 -9.75
CA LYS A 209 22.49 5.75 -8.32
C LYS A 209 21.35 6.43 -7.54
N THR A 210 20.77 7.49 -8.12
CA THR A 210 19.69 8.26 -7.48
C THR A 210 18.42 7.41 -7.34
N GLN A 211 18.06 6.63 -8.36
CA GLN A 211 16.95 5.69 -8.27
C GLN A 211 17.21 4.59 -7.25
N ALA A 212 18.46 4.10 -7.14
CA ALA A 212 18.84 3.09 -6.15
C ALA A 212 18.74 3.63 -4.72
N VAL A 213 19.23 4.85 -4.48
CA VAL A 213 19.06 5.53 -3.19
C VAL A 213 17.59 5.71 -2.86
N ALA A 214 16.78 6.24 -3.77
CA ALA A 214 15.36 6.45 -3.55
C ALA A 214 14.63 5.13 -3.22
N ARG A 215 14.89 4.08 -4.02
CA ARG A 215 14.27 2.76 -3.81
C ARG A 215 14.72 2.12 -2.50
N ALA A 216 16.00 2.19 -2.17
CA ALA A 216 16.54 1.62 -0.93
C ALA A 216 16.04 2.36 0.33
N ALA A 217 15.81 3.67 0.24
CA ALA A 217 15.24 4.46 1.33
C ALA A 217 13.76 4.13 1.54
N VAL A 218 12.98 4.06 0.45
CA VAL A 218 11.55 3.68 0.49
C VAL A 218 11.37 2.27 1.05
N SER A 219 12.24 1.32 0.67
CA SER A 219 12.22 -0.05 1.20
C SER A 219 12.90 -0.24 2.55
N ARG A 220 13.31 0.86 3.21
CA ARG A 220 13.99 0.88 4.52
C ARG A 220 15.22 -0.01 4.62
N VAL A 221 15.88 -0.29 3.49
CA VAL A 221 17.14 -1.05 3.45
C VAL A 221 18.33 -0.15 3.83
N ILE A 222 18.20 1.15 3.62
CA ILE A 222 19.14 2.17 4.11
C ILE A 222 18.41 3.17 4.99
N GLN A 223 19.11 3.75 5.96
CA GLN A 223 18.60 4.84 6.80
C GLN A 223 19.16 6.18 6.29
N LEU A 224 18.28 7.16 6.07
CA LEU A 224 18.66 8.53 5.71
C LEU A 224 19.15 9.28 6.94
#